data_AF-A0A2V7EYT2-F1
#
_entry.id   AF-A0A2V7EYT2-F1
#
_cell.length_a   1.000
_cell.length_b   1.000
_cell.length_c   1.000
_cell.angle_alpha   90.00
_cell.angle_beta   90.00
_cell.angle_gamma   90.00
#
_symmetry.space_group_name_H-M   'P 1'
#
loop_
_entity.id
_entity.type
_entity.pdbx_description
1 polymer ?
#
loop_
_entity_poly.entity_id
_entity_poly.type
_entity_poly.pdbx_seq_one_letter_code
_entity_poly.pdbx_strand_id
1 'polypeptide(L)'
;MDLVRVEIIESPQRAGHARLCGDVAYDDRAASPERYWFEVPREQAEALSLSGNAWLACLLPLAVTRREPLRIAAPVDRTLLNHAPELMRIWRSWYRHLTLVPIEAEPAPASSLAPAGSHNAALFSGGVDSWFTVLRPREAEPSGGE
;
A
#
# COMPACT_ATOMS: atom_id res chain seq x y z
N MET A 1 -12.83 4.35 -10.12
CA MET A 1 -12.10 3.14 -9.73
C MET A 1 -12.29 2.81 -8.25
N ASP A 2 -12.83 1.62 -7.95
CA ASP A 2 -13.24 1.22 -6.61
C ASP A 2 -12.64 -0.15 -6.24
N LEU A 3 -11.92 -0.24 -5.11
CA LEU A 3 -11.56 -1.51 -4.48
C LEU A 3 -12.76 -2.01 -3.67
N VAL A 4 -13.42 -3.06 -4.16
CA VAL A 4 -14.71 -3.53 -3.62
C VAL A 4 -14.57 -4.71 -2.65
N ARG A 5 -13.48 -5.47 -2.74
CA ARG A 5 -13.23 -6.62 -1.87
C ARG A 5 -11.74 -6.80 -1.64
N VAL A 6 -11.37 -7.15 -0.41
CA VAL A 6 -10.03 -7.56 -0.02
C VAL A 6 -10.12 -8.88 0.74
N GLU A 7 -9.30 -9.85 0.37
CA GLU A 7 -9.27 -11.16 1.03
C GLU A 7 -7.88 -11.77 0.99
N ILE A 8 -7.58 -12.63 1.96
CA ILE A 8 -6.39 -13.48 1.91
C ILE A 8 -6.84 -14.91 1.61
N ILE A 9 -6.22 -15.53 0.60
CA ILE A 9 -6.52 -16.91 0.18
C ILE A 9 -5.23 -17.73 0.08
N GLU A 10 -5.33 -19.06 0.11
CA GLU A 10 -4.24 -19.90 -0.35
C GLU A 10 -4.04 -19.71 -1.86
N SER A 11 -2.79 -19.71 -2.31
CA SER A 11 -2.48 -19.51 -3.73
C SER A 11 -3.01 -20.68 -4.56
N PRO A 12 -3.87 -20.44 -5.56
CA PRO A 12 -4.39 -21.49 -6.43
C PRO A 12 -3.34 -22.03 -7.41
N GLN A 13 -2.24 -21.30 -7.62
CA GLN A 13 -1.23 -21.61 -8.64
C GLN A 13 0.08 -22.12 -8.02
N ARG A 14 0.32 -21.89 -6.72
CA ARG A 14 1.57 -22.23 -6.06
C ARG A 14 1.34 -22.76 -4.65
N ALA A 15 1.53 -24.07 -4.47
CA ALA A 15 1.39 -24.69 -3.16
C ALA A 15 2.32 -24.04 -2.11
N GLY A 16 1.85 -23.96 -0.86
CA GLY A 16 2.61 -23.35 0.23
C GLY A 16 2.77 -21.83 0.13
N HIS A 17 1.93 -21.15 -0.66
CA HIS A 17 1.90 -19.69 -0.76
C HIS A 17 0.50 -19.15 -0.43
N ALA A 18 0.44 -17.90 0.04
CA ALA A 18 -0.79 -17.17 0.30
C ALA A 18 -0.86 -15.93 -0.61
N ARG A 19 -2.07 -15.48 -0.93
CA ARG A 19 -2.33 -14.28 -1.71
C ARG A 19 -3.16 -13.29 -0.93
N LEU A 20 -2.71 -12.03 -0.91
CA LEU A 20 -3.56 -10.89 -0.63
C LEU A 20 -4.22 -10.47 -1.95
N CYS A 21 -5.53 -10.67 -2.07
CA CYS A 21 -6.34 -10.42 -3.26
C CYS A 21 -7.21 -9.18 -3.09
N GLY A 22 -7.39 -8.43 -4.18
CA GLY A 22 -8.19 -7.22 -4.23
C GLY A 22 -8.98 -7.16 -5.53
N ASP A 23 -10.30 -7.07 -5.45
CA ASP A 23 -11.17 -6.92 -6.62
C ASP A 23 -11.42 -5.44 -6.88
N VAL A 24 -11.10 -4.98 -8.09
CA VAL A 24 -11.12 -3.57 -8.51
C VAL A 24 -12.14 -3.37 -9.62
N ALA A 25 -13.10 -2.49 -9.41
CA ALA A 25 -14.06 -2.07 -10.41
C ALA A 25 -13.65 -0.72 -11.02
N TYR A 26 -13.73 -0.60 -12.35
CA TYR A 26 -13.41 0.64 -13.07
C TYR A 26 -14.67 1.41 -13.47
N ASP A 27 -14.50 2.71 -13.75
CA ASP A 27 -15.63 3.58 -14.09
C ASP A 27 -16.22 3.28 -15.48
N ASP A 28 -15.52 2.56 -16.36
CA ASP A 28 -16.05 2.05 -17.63
C ASP A 28 -16.96 0.82 -17.40
N ARG A 29 -18.13 1.11 -16.80
CA ARG A 29 -19.15 0.19 -16.27
C ARG A 29 -19.76 -0.82 -17.26
N ALA A 30 -18.98 -1.77 -17.76
CA ALA A 30 -19.47 -3.00 -18.38
C ALA A 30 -18.68 -4.26 -17.99
N ALA A 31 -17.47 -4.12 -17.44
CA ALA A 31 -16.61 -5.25 -17.09
C ALA A 31 -16.84 -5.76 -15.65
N SER A 32 -16.68 -7.07 -15.46
CA SER A 32 -16.53 -7.66 -14.14
C SER A 32 -15.32 -7.06 -13.42
N PRO A 33 -15.34 -6.95 -12.07
CA PRO A 33 -14.17 -6.49 -11.32
C PRO A 33 -12.90 -7.27 -11.70
N GLU A 34 -11.79 -6.56 -11.86
CA GLU A 34 -10.48 -7.13 -12.12
C GLU A 34 -9.82 -7.51 -10.79
N ARG A 35 -9.25 -8.71 -10.72
CA ARG A 35 -8.57 -9.20 -9.52
C ARG A 35 -7.08 -8.93 -9.58
N TYR A 36 -6.58 -8.17 -8.60
CA TYR A 36 -5.16 -7.97 -8.32
C TYR A 36 -4.73 -8.85 -7.16
N TRP A 37 -3.46 -9.27 -7.13
CA TRP A 37 -2.92 -10.05 -6.01
C TRP A 37 -1.44 -9.80 -5.74
N PHE A 38 -1.07 -9.89 -4.47
CA PHE A 38 0.31 -10.05 -4.00
C PHE A 38 0.47 -11.46 -3.43
N GLU A 39 1.51 -12.17 -3.82
CA GLU A 39 1.77 -13.54 -3.38
C GLU A 39 3.03 -13.60 -2.51
N VAL A 40 2.93 -14.30 -1.38
CA VAL A 40 4.03 -14.54 -0.44
C VAL A 40 4.07 -16.02 -0.06
N PRO A 41 5.23 -16.57 0.34
CA PRO A 41 5.26 -17.89 0.95
C PRO A 41 4.40 -17.92 2.22
N ARG A 42 3.86 -19.10 2.54
CA ARG A 42 2.88 -19.28 3.63
C ARG A 42 3.43 -18.86 4.99
N GLU A 43 4.73 -19.00 5.20
CA GLU A 43 5.43 -18.59 6.42
C GLU A 43 5.33 -17.08 6.70
N GLN A 44 5.10 -16.25 5.67
CA GLN A 44 4.93 -14.81 5.79
C GLN A 44 3.45 -14.38 5.70
N ALA A 45 2.50 -15.32 5.60
CA ALA A 45 1.08 -14.99 5.42
C ALA A 45 0.51 -14.18 6.60
N GLU A 46 1.02 -14.37 7.82
CA GLU A 46 0.61 -13.63 9.01
C GLU A 46 0.96 -12.14 8.95
N ALA A 47 1.95 -11.77 8.13
CA ALA A 47 2.33 -10.37 7.92
C ALA A 47 1.42 -9.66 6.90
N LEU A 48 0.56 -10.39 6.17
CA LEU A 48 -0.38 -9.79 5.24
C LEU A 48 -1.46 -9.03 6.01
N SER A 49 -1.74 -7.80 5.55
CA SER A 49 -2.77 -6.95 6.13
C SER A 49 -3.97 -6.85 5.18
N LEU A 50 -5.18 -6.92 5.74
CA LEU A 50 -6.42 -6.59 5.02
C LEU A 50 -6.68 -5.08 4.96
N SER A 51 -5.78 -4.24 5.49
CA SER A 51 -5.88 -2.79 5.36
C SER A 51 -5.80 -2.32 3.90
N GLY A 52 -6.29 -1.12 3.65
CA GLY A 52 -6.18 -0.46 2.36
C GLY A 52 -4.77 0.00 2.00
N ASN A 53 -3.76 -0.21 2.85
CA ASN A 53 -2.42 0.36 2.67
C ASN A 53 -1.72 -0.11 1.40
N ALA A 54 -1.64 -1.43 1.21
CA ALA A 54 -1.03 -2.03 0.02
C ALA A 54 -1.78 -1.62 -1.25
N TRP A 55 -3.10 -1.53 -1.15
CA TRP A 55 -3.97 -1.16 -2.24
C TRP A 55 -3.85 0.31 -2.63
N LEU A 56 -3.77 1.23 -1.66
CA LEU A 56 -3.51 2.64 -1.95
C LEU A 56 -2.15 2.81 -2.62
N ALA A 57 -1.10 2.16 -2.10
CA ALA A 57 0.23 2.23 -2.67
C ALA A 57 0.28 1.71 -4.12
N CYS A 58 -0.42 0.61 -4.40
CA CYS A 58 -0.44 -0.04 -5.72
C CYS A 58 -1.36 0.67 -6.72
N LEU A 59 -2.56 1.06 -6.31
CA LEU A 59 -3.61 1.56 -7.20
C LEU A 59 -3.53 3.06 -7.46
N LEU A 60 -2.88 3.84 -6.58
CA LEU A 60 -2.80 5.30 -6.76
C LEU A 60 -2.11 5.71 -8.08
N PRO A 61 -0.96 5.13 -8.49
CA PRO A 61 -0.36 5.43 -9.79
C PRO A 61 -1.32 5.12 -10.96
N LEU A 62 -2.07 4.01 -10.86
CA LEU A 62 -3.04 3.60 -11.88
C LEU A 62 -4.22 4.58 -11.95
N ALA A 63 -4.80 4.95 -10.80
CA ALA A 63 -5.90 5.91 -10.69
C ALA A 63 -5.54 7.26 -11.33
N VAL A 64 -4.34 7.78 -11.00
CA VAL A 64 -3.81 9.04 -11.52
C VAL A 64 -3.59 8.98 -13.03
N THR A 65 -3.08 7.84 -13.54
CA THR A 65 -2.84 7.62 -14.97
C THR A 65 -4.17 7.56 -15.75
N ARG A 66 -5.18 6.88 -15.20
CA ARG A 66 -6.51 6.75 -15.79
C ARG A 66 -7.41 7.96 -15.57
N ARG A 67 -7.01 8.88 -14.68
CA ARG A 67 -7.80 10.04 -14.24
C ARG A 67 -9.11 9.65 -13.59
N GLU A 68 -9.10 8.53 -12.87
CA GLU A 68 -10.28 8.02 -12.15
C GLU A 68 -10.14 8.31 -10.65
N PRO A 69 -11.21 8.75 -9.96
CA PRO A 69 -11.30 8.70 -8.51
C PRO A 69 -10.94 7.32 -7.96
N LEU A 70 -10.21 7.29 -6.84
CA LEU A 70 -9.85 6.05 -6.14
C LEU A 70 -10.67 5.91 -4.87
N ARG A 71 -11.52 4.89 -4.79
CA ARG A 71 -12.22 4.50 -3.55
C ARG A 71 -11.65 3.20 -3.01
N ILE A 72 -11.39 3.15 -1.72
CA ILE A 72 -10.87 1.97 -1.04
C ILE A 72 -11.82 1.57 0.09
N ALA A 73 -12.53 0.46 -0.08
CA ALA A 73 -13.45 -0.09 0.93
C ALA A 73 -12.72 -0.85 2.05
N ALA A 74 -11.59 -0.30 2.52
CA ALA A 74 -10.80 -0.84 3.62
C ALA A 74 -10.10 0.31 4.36
N PRO A 75 -9.89 0.23 5.69
CA PRO A 75 -9.21 1.28 6.44
C PRO A 75 -7.77 1.48 5.98
N VAL A 76 -7.36 2.74 5.82
CA VAL A 76 -6.02 3.13 5.36
C VAL A 76 -5.31 3.89 6.48
N ASP A 77 -4.02 3.64 6.67
CA ASP A 77 -3.19 4.42 7.58
C ASP A 77 -3.32 5.93 7.32
N ARG A 78 -3.51 6.69 8.40
CA ARG A 78 -3.79 8.13 8.31
C ARG A 78 -2.61 8.90 7.71
N THR A 79 -1.39 8.51 8.02
CA THR A 79 -0.18 9.16 7.50
C THR A 79 -0.09 8.92 5.99
N LEU A 80 -0.27 7.67 5.56
CA LEU A 80 -0.30 7.33 4.13
C LEU A 80 -1.38 8.11 3.37
N LEU A 81 -2.61 8.16 3.92
CA LEU A 81 -3.72 8.86 3.29
C LEU A 81 -3.47 10.38 3.19
N ASN A 82 -2.92 10.99 4.25
CA ASN A 82 -2.63 12.42 4.28
C ASN A 82 -1.51 12.83 3.30
N HIS A 83 -0.55 11.94 3.04
CA HIS A 83 0.57 12.23 2.14
C HIS A 83 0.33 11.83 0.69
N ALA A 84 -0.71 11.04 0.39
CA ALA A 84 -1.05 10.65 -0.98
C ALA A 84 -1.29 11.84 -1.94
N PRO A 85 -1.95 12.95 -1.54
CA PRO A 85 -2.05 14.14 -2.39
C PRO A 85 -0.71 14.77 -2.75
N GLU A 86 0.24 14.78 -1.81
CA GLU A 86 1.58 15.31 -2.07
C GLU A 86 2.36 14.43 -3.04
N LEU A 87 2.25 13.11 -2.88
CA LEU A 87 2.84 12.15 -3.81
C LEU A 87 2.34 12.38 -5.25
N MET A 88 1.04 12.62 -5.44
CA MET A 88 0.49 12.97 -6.75
C MET A 88 1.04 14.30 -7.30
N ARG A 89 1.28 15.32 -6.45
CA ARG A 89 1.90 16.59 -6.87
C ARG A 89 3.33 16.37 -7.34
N ILE A 90 4.11 15.55 -6.64
CA ILE A 90 5.47 15.17 -7.02
C ILE A 90 5.44 14.46 -8.38
N TRP A 91 4.59 13.44 -8.56
CA TRP A 91 4.48 12.76 -9.84
C TRP A 91 4.07 13.68 -10.98
N ARG A 92 3.12 14.58 -10.75
CA ARG A 92 2.71 15.60 -11.74
C ARG A 92 3.86 16.54 -12.10
N SER A 93 4.76 16.84 -11.17
CA SER A 93 5.93 17.67 -11.45
C SER A 93 6.88 17.03 -12.48
N TRP A 94 7.01 15.70 -12.43
CA TRP A 94 7.80 14.90 -13.37
C TRP A 94 7.03 14.61 -14.66
N TYR A 95 5.75 14.26 -14.53
CA TYR A 95 4.87 13.85 -15.62
C TYR A 95 3.69 14.81 -15.71
N ARG A 96 3.88 15.89 -16.47
CA ARG A 96 2.93 17.04 -16.53
C ARG A 96 1.53 16.69 -17.03
N HIS A 97 1.35 15.54 -17.69
CA HIS A 97 0.06 15.06 -18.19
C HIS A 97 -0.80 14.37 -17.12
N LEU A 98 -0.22 14.06 -15.96
CA LEU A 98 -0.93 13.46 -14.82
C LEU A 98 -1.79 14.51 -14.10
N THR A 99 -2.93 14.06 -13.59
CA THR A 99 -3.89 14.86 -12.84
C THR A 99 -4.08 14.28 -11.46
N LEU A 100 -4.22 15.15 -10.46
CA LEU A 100 -4.61 14.72 -9.12
C LEU A 100 -6.04 14.17 -9.19
N VAL A 101 -6.26 13.02 -8.55
CA VAL A 101 -7.57 12.38 -8.42
C VAL A 101 -7.99 12.36 -6.96
N PRO A 102 -9.30 12.46 -6.65
CA PRO A 102 -9.76 12.32 -5.28
C PRO A 102 -9.52 10.88 -4.77
N ILE A 103 -9.23 10.77 -3.49
CA ILE A 103 -9.05 9.50 -2.78
C ILE A 103 -10.10 9.45 -1.67
N GLU A 104 -10.93 8.40 -1.68
CA GLU A 104 -11.96 8.16 -0.68
C GLU A 104 -11.62 6.86 0.06
N ALA A 105 -11.23 6.97 1.33
CA ALA A 105 -10.93 5.84 2.20
C ALA A 105 -11.13 6.24 3.66
N GLU A 106 -11.56 5.29 4.49
CA GLU A 106 -11.67 5.50 5.93
C GLU A 106 -10.27 5.46 6.57
N PRO A 107 -9.89 6.45 7.41
CA PRO A 107 -8.62 6.41 8.11
C PRO A 107 -8.64 5.33 9.21
N ALA A 108 -7.60 4.52 9.29
CA ALA A 108 -7.43 3.51 10.32
C ALA A 108 -7.42 4.16 11.72
N PRO A 109 -8.01 3.51 12.74
CA PRO A 109 -7.98 4.00 14.11
C PRO A 109 -6.55 3.98 14.65
N ALA A 110 -6.17 5.01 15.42
CA ALA A 110 -4.79 5.18 15.92
C ALA A 110 -4.29 3.99 16.76
N SER A 111 -5.19 3.23 17.41
CA SER A 111 -4.83 2.05 18.20
C SER A 111 -4.57 0.78 17.39
N SER A 112 -4.84 0.79 16.08
CA SER A 112 -4.56 -0.36 15.19
C SER A 112 -3.10 -0.43 14.76
N LEU A 113 -2.31 0.62 15.03
CA LEU A 113 -0.85 0.60 15.00
C LEU A 113 -0.34 0.01 16.32
N ALA A 114 -0.65 -1.27 16.58
CA ALA A 114 0.02 -1.98 17.66
C ALA A 114 1.54 -1.96 17.38
N PRO A 115 2.41 -1.77 18.38
CA PRO A 115 3.85 -1.91 18.19
C PRO A 115 4.16 -3.40 18.02
N ALA A 116 3.90 -3.95 16.83
CA ALA A 116 4.62 -5.11 16.36
C ALA A 116 6.09 -4.70 16.39
N GLY A 117 6.93 -5.46 17.10
CA GLY A 117 8.30 -5.06 17.50
C GLY A 117 9.07 -4.33 16.40
N SER A 118 9.97 -3.40 16.77
CA SER A 118 10.59 -2.44 15.87
C SER A 118 11.38 -3.10 14.72
N HIS A 119 10.68 -3.57 13.70
CA HIS A 119 11.24 -4.13 12.50
C HIS A 119 11.48 -2.98 11.55
N ASN A 120 12.75 -2.66 11.34
CA ASN A 120 13.15 -1.66 10.36
C ASN A 120 13.18 -2.31 8.98
N ALA A 121 12.52 -1.67 8.02
CA ALA A 121 12.63 -2.02 6.61
C ALA A 121 13.28 -0.86 5.84
N ALA A 122 14.00 -1.19 4.77
CA ALA A 122 14.59 -0.23 3.84
C ALA A 122 14.33 -0.69 2.40
N LEU A 123 14.01 0.26 1.51
CA LEU A 123 13.98 0.00 0.07
C LEU A 123 15.42 -0.07 -0.45
N PHE A 124 15.83 -1.25 -0.93
CA PHE A 124 17.22 -1.51 -1.29
C PHE A 124 17.39 -1.76 -2.79
N SER A 125 17.91 -0.76 -3.50
CA SER A 125 18.18 -0.83 -4.94
C SER A 125 19.63 -1.25 -5.25
N GLY A 126 20.51 -1.27 -4.26
CA GLY A 126 21.97 -1.46 -4.43
C GLY A 126 22.74 -0.18 -4.80
N GLY A 127 22.04 0.95 -4.98
CA GLY A 127 22.67 2.25 -5.21
C GLY A 127 23.24 2.87 -3.93
N VAL A 128 24.05 3.92 -4.09
CA VAL A 128 24.74 4.62 -2.99
C VAL A 128 23.77 5.08 -1.89
N ASP A 129 22.58 5.56 -2.24
CA ASP A 129 21.59 6.04 -1.26
C ASP A 129 20.98 4.89 -0.43
N SER A 130 20.76 3.74 -1.06
CA SER A 130 20.25 2.56 -0.36
C SER A 130 21.31 1.96 0.58
N TRP A 131 22.59 1.97 0.17
CA TRP A 131 23.71 1.63 1.05
C TRP A 131 23.83 2.60 2.21
N PHE A 132 23.75 3.91 1.93
CA PHE A 132 23.76 4.93 2.96
C PHE A 132 22.63 4.71 3.98
N THR A 133 21.42 4.37 3.50
CA THR A 133 20.26 4.10 4.36
C THR A 133 20.46 2.89 5.27
N VAL A 134 21.03 1.79 4.74
CA VAL A 134 21.24 0.54 5.51
C VAL A 134 22.44 0.64 6.44
N LEU A 135 23.50 1.34 6.05
CA LEU A 135 24.74 1.46 6.82
C LEU A 135 24.69 2.54 7.90
N ARG A 136 23.74 3.49 7.81
CA ARG A 136 23.62 4.56 8.79
C ARG A 136 23.07 4.00 10.11
N PRO A 137 23.83 4.12 11.23
CA PRO A 137 23.31 3.75 12.53
C PRO A 137 22.05 4.56 12.82
N ARG A 138 20.97 3.89 13.17
CA ARG A 138 19.79 4.55 13.71
C ARG A 138 20.08 4.84 15.17
N GLU A 139 19.95 6.09 15.59
CA GLU A 139 19.94 6.41 17.02
C GLU A 139 18.89 5.52 17.68
N ALA A 140 19.29 4.76 18.70
CA ALA A 140 18.34 4.02 19.50
C ALA A 140 17.37 5.06 20.09
N GLU A 141 16.07 4.89 19.88
CA GLU A 141 15.10 5.63 20.68
C GLU A 141 15.44 5.36 22.15
N PRO A 142 15.57 6.40 23.00
CA PRO A 142 15.80 6.18 24.41
C PRO A 142 14.63 5.31 24.90
N SER A 143 14.96 4.10 25.35
CA SER A 143 14.02 3.22 26.03
C SER A 143 13.37 4.04 27.13
N GLY A 144 12.08 4.36 26.98
CA GLY A 144 11.30 5.06 27.98
C GLY A 144 11.47 4.33 29.31
N GLY A 145 12.26 4.94 30.18
CA GLY A 145 12.53 4.45 31.52
C GLY A 145 11.41 4.86 32.46
N GLU A 146 10.99 3.86 33.24
CA GLU A 146 10.15 3.87 34.45
C GLU A 146 8.63 4.04 34.28
#